data_AF-A0A382IVK6-F1
#
_entry.id   AF-A0A382IVK6-F1
#
_cell.length_a   1.000
_cell.length_b   1.000
_cell.length_c   1.000
_cell.angle_alpha   90.00
_cell.angle_beta   90.00
_cell.angle_gamma   90.00
#
_symmetry.space_group_name_H-M   'P 1'
#
loop_
_entity.id
_entity.type
_entity.pdbx_description
1 polymer ?
#
loop_
_entity_poly.entity_id
_entity_poly.type
_entity_poly.pdbx_seq_one_letter_code
_entity_poly.pdbx_strand_id
1 'polypeptide(L)'
;MAETGLRERWNSLSRGTRRIAIALALGLDACSGLLLEFGSLNLIDTVLSDNLPTDLVWLLQTLQLICVVFVVVKVFFDDLPPSLIRTILIITSPLLIIAYVLFSLHVLLLGQDLVAPITLDLGPLATSTLTWSSTYLAIAVGCTLTYSVQRYGN
;
A
#
# COMPACT_ATOMS: atom_id res chain seq x y z
N MET A 1 -38.76 -8.10 -19.01
CA MET A 1 -37.51 -7.55 -18.41
C MET A 1 -37.11 -8.51 -17.30
N ALA A 2 -36.21 -9.44 -17.57
CA ALA A 2 -35.77 -10.40 -16.57
C ALA A 2 -34.82 -9.69 -15.59
N GLU A 3 -35.09 -9.81 -14.29
CA GLU A 3 -34.14 -9.39 -13.25
C GLU A 3 -32.86 -10.21 -13.43
N THR A 4 -31.82 -9.60 -14.01
CA THR A 4 -30.49 -10.20 -14.02
C THR A 4 -30.02 -10.32 -12.59
N GLY A 5 -29.72 -11.55 -12.15
CA GLY A 5 -29.33 -11.80 -10.77
C GLY A 5 -28.09 -10.98 -10.40
N LEU A 6 -27.96 -10.57 -9.13
CA LEU A 6 -26.80 -9.79 -8.64
C LEU A 6 -25.45 -10.43 -9.02
N ARG A 7 -25.38 -11.77 -9.05
CA ARG A 7 -24.21 -12.53 -9.52
C ARG A 7 -23.91 -12.34 -11.00
N GLU A 8 -24.90 -12.29 -11.86
CA GLU A 8 -24.72 -12.03 -13.30
C GLU A 8 -24.23 -10.61 -13.54
N ARG A 9 -24.80 -9.63 -12.84
CA ARG A 9 -24.32 -8.23 -12.90
C ARG A 9 -22.87 -8.11 -12.44
N TRP A 10 -22.49 -8.80 -11.36
CA TRP A 10 -21.10 -8.83 -10.88
C TRP A 10 -20.14 -9.48 -11.88
N ASN A 11 -20.54 -10.59 -12.50
CA ASN A 11 -19.72 -11.28 -13.49
C ASN A 11 -19.62 -10.52 -14.82
N SER A 12 -20.59 -9.65 -15.12
CA SER A 12 -20.56 -8.78 -16.31
C SER A 12 -19.59 -7.60 -16.20
N LEU A 13 -19.12 -7.26 -14.98
CA LEU A 13 -18.18 -6.17 -14.77
C LEU A 13 -16.79 -6.50 -15.28
N SER A 14 -16.05 -5.47 -15.70
CA SER A 14 -14.65 -5.63 -16.10
C SER A 14 -13.80 -6.15 -14.93
N ARG A 15 -12.75 -6.91 -15.25
CA ARG A 15 -11.82 -7.46 -14.25
C ARG A 15 -11.23 -6.36 -13.35
N GLY A 16 -10.85 -5.23 -13.93
CA GLY A 16 -10.32 -4.07 -13.20
C GLY A 16 -11.36 -3.46 -12.26
N THR A 17 -12.60 -3.24 -12.72
CA THR A 17 -13.69 -2.70 -11.88
C THR A 17 -13.97 -3.59 -10.68
N ARG A 18 -13.98 -4.91 -10.88
CA ARG A 18 -14.17 -5.87 -9.80
C ARG A 18 -13.04 -5.82 -8.77
N ARG A 19 -11.78 -5.75 -9.21
CA ARG A 19 -10.61 -5.64 -8.33
C ARG A 19 -10.65 -4.34 -7.53
N ILE A 20 -11.02 -3.22 -8.15
CA ILE A 20 -11.18 -1.93 -7.46
C ILE A 20 -12.32 -2.00 -6.43
N ALA A 21 -13.45 -2.61 -6.78
CA ALA A 21 -14.57 -2.77 -5.85
C ALA A 21 -14.17 -3.60 -4.61
N ILE A 22 -13.41 -4.69 -4.80
CA ILE A 22 -12.87 -5.49 -3.69
C ILE A 22 -11.87 -4.67 -2.86
N ALA A 23 -10.96 -3.95 -3.52
CA ALA A 23 -9.98 -3.11 -2.83
C ALA A 23 -10.67 -2.02 -1.99
N LEU A 24 -11.72 -1.40 -2.52
CA LEU A 24 -12.52 -0.41 -1.83
C LEU A 24 -13.27 -1.01 -0.64
N ALA A 25 -13.87 -2.19 -0.79
CA ALA A 25 -14.51 -2.89 0.31
C ALA A 25 -13.52 -3.23 1.44
N LEU A 26 -12.33 -3.74 1.11
CA LEU A 26 -11.27 -4.03 2.08
C LEU A 26 -10.74 -2.78 2.79
N GLY A 27 -10.62 -1.67 2.05
CA GLY A 27 -10.18 -0.39 2.61
C GLY A 27 -11.21 0.23 3.55
N LEU A 28 -12.50 0.15 3.20
CA LEU A 28 -13.59 0.61 4.07
C LEU A 28 -13.70 -0.24 5.33
N ASP A 29 -13.61 -1.57 5.21
CA ASP A 29 -13.61 -2.50 6.35
C ASP A 29 -12.47 -2.17 7.34
N ALA A 30 -11.25 -1.99 6.84
CA ALA A 30 -10.11 -1.62 7.68
C ALA A 30 -10.26 -0.21 8.30
N CYS A 31 -10.78 0.76 7.55
CA CYS A 31 -10.99 2.12 8.05
C CYS A 31 -12.07 2.18 9.14
N SER A 32 -13.18 1.47 8.95
CA SER A 32 -14.24 1.33 9.96
C SER A 32 -13.76 0.57 11.19
N GLY A 33 -12.91 -0.45 11.01
CA GLY A 33 -12.24 -1.14 12.11
C GLY A 33 -11.35 -0.23 12.95
N LEU A 34 -10.51 0.58 12.30
CA LEU A 34 -9.58 1.48 12.99
C LEU A 34 -10.29 2.65 13.68
N LEU A 35 -11.34 3.23 13.07
CA LEU A 35 -11.98 4.46 13.58
C LEU A 35 -13.16 4.21 14.51
N LEU A 36 -13.92 3.14 14.27
CA LEU A 36 -15.20 2.89 14.94
C LEU A 36 -15.22 1.57 15.71
N GLU A 37 -14.11 0.82 15.70
CA GLU A 37 -14.04 -0.54 16.24
C GLU A 37 -15.02 -1.54 15.58
N PHE A 38 -15.54 -1.21 14.39
CA PHE A 38 -16.51 -2.01 13.65
C PHE A 38 -15.91 -2.52 12.32
N GLY A 39 -14.88 -3.35 12.43
CA GLY A 39 -14.23 -4.02 11.30
C GLY A 39 -14.35 -5.54 11.37
N SER A 40 -14.12 -6.23 10.25
CA SER A 40 -14.11 -7.71 10.19
C SER A 40 -13.19 -8.34 11.24
N LEU A 41 -12.03 -7.76 11.47
CA LEU A 41 -11.07 -8.21 12.48
C LEU A 41 -11.56 -7.99 13.93
N ASN A 42 -12.30 -6.91 14.20
CA ASN A 42 -12.92 -6.69 15.51
C ASN A 42 -14.05 -7.68 15.77
N LEU A 43 -14.85 -8.00 14.74
CA LEU A 43 -15.87 -9.04 14.85
C LEU A 43 -15.26 -10.41 15.17
N ILE A 44 -14.11 -10.73 14.59
CA ILE A 44 -13.37 -11.97 14.89
C ILE A 44 -12.91 -11.97 16.35
N ASP A 45 -12.40 -10.85 16.85
CA ASP A 45 -11.97 -10.72 18.24
C ASP A 45 -13.14 -10.90 19.24
N THR A 46 -14.29 -10.26 18.95
CA THR A 46 -15.51 -10.44 19.74
C THR A 46 -15.98 -11.90 19.76
N VAL A 47 -15.88 -12.61 18.63
CA VAL A 47 -16.21 -14.05 18.56
C VAL A 47 -15.22 -14.90 19.36
N LEU A 48 -13.96 -14.47 19.46
CA LEU A 48 -12.92 -15.10 20.27
C LEU A 48 -12.97 -14.71 21.76
N SER A 49 -13.98 -13.95 22.19
CA SER A 49 -14.12 -13.44 23.56
C SER A 49 -12.94 -12.57 24.01
N ASP A 50 -12.49 -11.66 23.14
CA ASP A 50 -11.43 -10.66 23.41
C ASP A 50 -10.10 -11.28 23.85
N ASN A 51 -9.81 -12.46 23.28
CA ASN A 51 -8.60 -13.21 23.59
C ASN A 51 -7.41 -12.81 22.70
N LEU A 52 -7.63 -11.91 21.72
CA LEU A 52 -6.55 -11.35 20.91
C LEU A 52 -5.97 -10.11 21.60
N PRO A 53 -4.65 -9.90 21.51
CA PRO A 53 -4.06 -8.63 21.91
C PRO A 53 -4.67 -7.51 21.07
N THR A 54 -5.19 -6.46 21.71
CA THR A 54 -5.74 -5.29 21.03
C THR A 54 -4.73 -4.67 20.05
N ASP A 55 -3.45 -4.72 20.40
CA ASP A 55 -2.33 -4.27 19.54
C ASP A 55 -2.23 -5.04 18.22
N LEU A 56 -2.58 -6.32 18.23
CA LEU A 56 -2.57 -7.13 17.03
C LEU A 56 -3.69 -6.70 16.08
N VAL A 57 -4.86 -6.34 16.60
CA VAL A 57 -6.04 -6.02 15.79
C VAL A 57 -5.81 -4.76 14.97
N TRP A 58 -5.44 -3.65 15.60
CA TRP A 58 -5.20 -2.40 14.88
C TRP A 58 -3.95 -2.47 13.99
N LEU A 59 -2.93 -3.25 14.36
CA LEU A 59 -1.75 -3.47 13.52
C LEU A 59 -2.12 -4.20 12.22
N LEU A 60 -2.93 -5.26 12.32
CA LEU A 60 -3.34 -6.05 11.17
C LEU A 60 -4.31 -5.29 10.27
N GLN A 61 -5.19 -4.46 10.84
CA GLN A 61 -6.04 -3.54 10.07
C GLN A 61 -5.24 -2.47 9.35
N THR A 62 -4.20 -1.93 9.99
CA THR A 62 -3.30 -0.97 9.35
C THR A 62 -2.56 -1.62 8.18
N LEU A 63 -2.08 -2.86 8.37
CA LEU A 63 -1.46 -3.63 7.29
C LEU A 63 -2.44 -3.91 6.15
N GLN A 64 -3.68 -4.31 6.46
CA GLN A 64 -4.74 -4.51 5.48
C GLN A 64 -4.98 -3.24 4.67
N LEU A 65 -5.07 -2.08 5.33
CA LEU A 65 -5.23 -0.79 4.67
C LEU A 65 -4.04 -0.51 3.74
N ILE A 66 -2.80 -0.65 4.21
CA ILE A 66 -1.60 -0.48 3.37
C ILE A 66 -1.63 -1.43 2.16
N CYS A 67 -2.05 -2.69 2.30
CA CYS A 67 -2.14 -3.63 1.19
C CYS A 67 -3.13 -3.20 0.10
N VAL A 68 -4.18 -2.45 0.42
CA VAL A 68 -5.18 -1.97 -0.55
C VAL A 68 -4.54 -1.14 -1.66
N VAL A 69 -3.58 -0.27 -1.33
CA VAL A 69 -2.94 0.58 -2.35
C VAL A 69 -2.18 -0.25 -3.38
N PHE A 70 -1.54 -1.33 -2.96
CA PHE A 70 -0.82 -2.22 -3.88
C PHE A 70 -1.78 -2.93 -4.84
N VAL A 71 -2.98 -3.31 -4.37
CA VAL A 71 -4.02 -3.87 -5.24
C VAL A 71 -4.48 -2.83 -6.26
N VAL A 72 -4.72 -1.59 -5.85
CA VAL A 72 -5.13 -0.49 -6.74
C VAL A 72 -4.04 -0.21 -7.78
N VAL A 73 -2.79 -0.09 -7.36
CA VAL A 73 -1.65 0.13 -8.27
C VAL A 73 -1.52 -1.02 -9.25
N LYS A 74 -1.68 -2.27 -8.79
CA LYS A 74 -1.65 -3.44 -9.68
C LYS A 74 -2.73 -3.39 -10.76
N VAL A 75 -3.93 -2.90 -10.46
CA VAL A 75 -4.99 -2.69 -11.46
C VAL A 75 -4.53 -1.68 -12.53
N PHE A 76 -3.76 -0.66 -12.15
CA PHE A 76 -3.24 0.30 -13.14
C PHE A 76 -2.28 -0.33 -14.14
N PHE A 77 -1.47 -1.30 -13.70
CA PHE A 77 -0.55 -2.01 -14.58
C PHE A 77 -1.24 -3.08 -15.42
N ASP A 78 -2.13 -3.88 -14.82
CA ASP A 78 -2.68 -5.09 -15.44
C ASP A 78 -3.91 -4.82 -16.32
N ASP A 79 -4.81 -3.92 -15.88
CA ASP A 79 -6.17 -3.84 -16.40
C ASP A 79 -6.43 -2.59 -17.28
N LEU A 80 -5.51 -1.61 -17.30
CA LEU A 80 -5.62 -0.44 -18.18
C LEU A 80 -4.99 -0.67 -19.58
N PRO A 81 -5.68 -0.29 -20.67
CA PRO A 81 -5.11 -0.34 -22.00
C PRO A 81 -3.95 0.68 -22.15
N PRO A 82 -3.02 0.45 -23.09
CA PRO A 82 -1.92 1.37 -23.35
C PRO A 82 -2.48 2.73 -23.76
N SER A 83 -2.35 3.70 -22.86
CA SER A 83 -2.92 5.03 -22.97
C SER A 83 -2.06 6.01 -22.18
N LEU A 84 -2.14 7.31 -22.50
CA LEU A 84 -1.44 8.35 -21.73
C LEU A 84 -1.84 8.33 -20.25
N ILE A 85 -3.11 8.03 -19.96
CA ILE A 85 -3.65 7.91 -18.60
C ILE A 85 -2.92 6.80 -17.84
N ARG A 86 -2.74 5.62 -18.44
CA ARG A 86 -2.00 4.52 -17.82
C ARG A 86 -0.57 4.93 -17.48
N THR A 87 0.11 5.60 -18.41
CA THR A 87 1.48 6.06 -18.21
C THR A 87 1.58 7.05 -17.06
N ILE A 88 0.68 8.04 -16.99
CA ILE A 88 0.63 9.01 -15.90
C ILE A 88 0.41 8.29 -14.56
N LEU A 89 -0.58 7.39 -14.48
CA LEU A 89 -0.86 6.63 -13.25
C LEU A 89 0.32 5.78 -12.79
N ILE A 90 1.03 5.14 -13.73
CA ILE A 90 2.22 4.33 -13.42
C ILE A 90 3.36 5.21 -12.90
N ILE A 91 3.64 6.34 -13.54
CA ILE A 91 4.70 7.28 -13.12
C ILE A 91 4.38 7.88 -11.76
N THR A 92 3.11 8.21 -11.50
CA THR A 92 2.65 8.76 -10.21
C THR A 92 2.47 7.68 -9.13
N SER A 93 2.50 6.39 -9.47
CA SER A 93 2.26 5.30 -8.52
C SER A 93 3.16 5.30 -7.28
N PRO A 94 4.48 5.61 -7.34
CA PRO A 94 5.32 5.63 -6.15
C PRO A 94 4.87 6.72 -5.17
N LEU A 95 4.49 7.89 -5.69
CA LEU A 95 3.96 9.00 -4.88
C LEU A 95 2.62 8.61 -4.25
N LEU A 96 1.75 7.94 -5.02
CA LEU A 96 0.44 7.49 -4.55
C LEU A 96 0.58 6.50 -3.40
N ILE A 97 1.52 5.54 -3.49
CA ILE A 97 1.80 4.58 -2.41
C ILE A 97 2.25 5.33 -1.15
N ILE A 98 3.20 6.26 -1.26
CA ILE A 98 3.68 7.04 -0.10
C ILE A 98 2.52 7.81 0.54
N ALA A 99 1.74 8.54 -0.27
CA ALA A 99 0.60 9.31 0.22
C ALA A 99 -0.44 8.43 0.92
N TYR A 100 -0.73 7.26 0.37
CA TYR A 100 -1.69 6.32 0.95
C TYR A 100 -1.19 5.67 2.24
N VAL A 101 0.11 5.38 2.34
CA VAL A 101 0.71 4.88 3.60
C VAL A 101 0.63 5.95 4.69
N LEU A 102 0.94 7.21 4.37
CA LEU A 102 0.78 8.32 5.31
C LEU A 102 -0.68 8.49 5.74
N PHE A 103 -1.61 8.38 4.80
CA PHE A 103 -3.04 8.36 5.10
C PHE A 103 -3.41 7.20 6.04
N SER A 104 -2.89 6.00 5.80
CA SER A 104 -3.14 4.81 6.64
C SER A 104 -2.65 5.01 8.07
N LEU A 105 -1.45 5.59 8.23
CA LEU A 105 -0.90 5.96 9.54
C LEU A 105 -1.73 7.05 10.22
N HIS A 106 -2.21 8.02 9.46
CA HIS A 106 -3.07 9.07 10.00
C HIS A 106 -4.40 8.50 10.53
N VAL A 107 -5.04 7.59 9.78
CA VAL A 107 -6.25 6.88 10.22
C VAL A 107 -5.99 6.05 11.48
N LEU A 108 -4.88 5.33 11.55
CA LEU A 108 -4.48 4.59 12.75
C LEU A 108 -4.35 5.52 13.96
N LEU A 109 -3.59 6.60 13.83
CA LEU A 109 -3.37 7.53 14.93
C LEU A 109 -4.67 8.19 15.37
N LEU A 110 -5.51 8.60 14.42
CA LEU A 110 -6.83 9.16 14.70
C LEU A 110 -7.72 8.16 15.47
N GLY A 111 -7.70 6.89 15.09
CA GLY A 111 -8.44 5.83 15.78
C GLY A 111 -7.93 5.51 17.19
N GLN A 112 -6.71 5.92 17.52
CA GLN A 112 -6.11 5.77 18.85
C GLN A 112 -6.17 7.07 19.67
N ASP A 113 -6.92 8.08 19.22
CA ASP A 113 -6.96 9.43 19.80
C ASP A 113 -5.56 10.10 19.88
N LEU A 114 -4.64 9.69 19.02
CA LEU A 114 -3.30 10.23 18.91
C LEU A 114 -3.23 11.23 17.75
N VAL A 115 -2.57 12.36 18.00
CA VAL A 115 -2.30 13.36 16.95
C VAL A 115 -0.79 13.45 16.75
N ALA A 116 -0.32 13.04 15.58
CA ALA A 116 1.06 13.27 15.15
C ALA A 116 1.08 14.20 13.94
N PRO A 117 1.58 15.44 14.05
CA PRO A 117 1.80 16.28 12.88
C PRO A 117 2.89 15.66 12.01
N ILE A 118 2.55 15.34 10.75
CA ILE A 118 3.51 14.81 9.78
C ILE A 118 4.18 15.99 9.09
N THR A 119 5.46 16.22 9.39
CA THR A 119 6.29 17.20 8.67
C THR A 119 7.14 16.51 7.62
N LEU A 120 6.98 16.90 6.36
CA LEU A 120 7.82 16.44 5.25
C LEU A 120 8.89 17.49 4.97
N ASP A 121 10.05 17.35 5.61
CA ASP A 121 11.21 18.19 5.29
C ASP A 121 12.02 17.57 4.15
N LEU A 122 11.88 18.16 2.96
CA LEU A 122 12.55 17.70 1.75
C LEU A 122 14.08 17.86 1.82
N GLY A 123 14.59 18.80 2.61
CA GLY A 123 16.03 19.07 2.68
C GLY A 123 16.81 17.88 3.25
N PRO A 124 16.58 17.51 4.52
CA PRO A 124 17.17 16.34 5.16
C PRO A 124 16.84 15.03 4.45
N LEU A 125 15.63 14.91 3.89
CA LEU A 125 15.22 13.72 3.16
C LEU A 125 16.08 13.54 1.88
N ALA A 126 16.26 14.61 1.10
CA ALA A 126 17.06 14.57 -0.11
C ALA A 126 18.54 14.33 0.18
N THR A 127 19.12 15.04 1.17
CA THR A 127 20.54 14.87 1.52
C THR A 127 20.81 13.47 2.04
N SER A 128 19.99 12.96 2.96
CA SER A 128 20.13 11.59 3.48
C SER A 128 20.01 10.55 2.36
N THR A 129 19.02 10.71 1.47
CA THR A 129 18.83 9.80 0.33
C THR A 129 20.04 9.80 -0.60
N LEU A 130 20.56 10.98 -0.96
CA LEU A 130 21.75 11.11 -1.82
C LEU A 130 23.00 10.56 -1.13
N THR A 131 23.19 10.82 0.16
CA THR A 131 24.33 10.29 0.92
C THR A 131 24.30 8.77 0.92
N TRP A 132 23.20 8.14 1.33
CA TRP A 132 23.11 6.68 1.38
C TRP A 132 23.16 6.04 -0.01
N SER A 133 22.47 6.62 -1.01
CA SER A 133 22.55 6.16 -2.40
C SER A 133 23.97 6.24 -2.95
N SER A 134 24.71 7.32 -2.65
CA SER A 134 26.11 7.49 -3.07
C SER A 134 27.01 6.44 -2.42
N THR A 135 26.85 6.19 -1.12
CA THR A 135 27.60 5.15 -0.41
C THR A 135 27.39 3.78 -1.04
N TYR A 136 26.13 3.38 -1.29
CA TYR A 136 25.85 2.09 -1.92
C TYR A 136 26.34 2.00 -3.36
N LEU A 137 26.22 3.08 -4.14
CA LEU A 137 26.77 3.13 -5.49
C LEU A 137 28.29 2.99 -5.49
N ALA A 138 28.99 3.67 -4.57
CA ALA A 138 30.44 3.59 -4.44
C ALA A 138 30.90 2.16 -4.07
N ILE A 139 30.18 1.47 -3.19
CA ILE A 139 30.44 0.07 -2.85
C ILE A 139 30.27 -0.81 -4.09
N ALA A 140 29.16 -0.66 -4.82
CA ALA A 140 28.91 -1.43 -6.04
C ALA A 140 30.00 -1.22 -7.11
N VAL A 141 30.43 0.03 -7.31
CA VAL A 141 31.55 0.37 -8.19
C VAL A 141 32.86 -0.26 -7.69
N GLY A 142 33.14 -0.22 -6.39
CA GLY A 142 34.32 -0.88 -5.80
C GLY A 142 34.34 -2.39 -6.03
N CYS A 143 33.21 -3.07 -5.83
CA CYS A 143 33.08 -4.51 -6.09
C CYS A 143 33.25 -4.84 -7.58
N THR A 144 32.68 -4.03 -8.48
CA THR A 144 32.82 -4.26 -9.93
C THR A 144 34.24 -4.03 -10.43
N LEU A 145 34.97 -3.05 -9.89
CA LEU A 145 36.40 -2.85 -10.17
C LEU A 145 37.25 -4.00 -9.64
N THR A 146 36.97 -4.48 -8.43
CA THR A 146 37.70 -5.63 -7.87
C THR A 146 37.48 -6.88 -8.73
N TYR A 147 36.24 -7.15 -9.15
CA TYR A 147 35.92 -8.25 -10.04
C TYR A 147 36.59 -8.11 -11.41
N SER A 148 36.62 -6.91 -11.99
CA SER A 148 37.26 -6.70 -13.30
C SER A 148 38.76 -6.97 -13.23
N VAL A 149 39.43 -6.53 -12.17
CA VAL A 149 40.86 -6.83 -11.94
C VAL A 149 41.08 -8.33 -11.72
N GLN A 150 40.25 -8.98 -10.90
CA GLN A 150 40.34 -10.42 -10.66
C GLN A 150 40.19 -11.25 -11.93
N ARG A 151 39.34 -10.81 -12.88
CA ARG A 151 39.18 -11.47 -14.19
C ARG A 151 40.42 -11.43 -15.07
N TYR A 152 41.28 -10.42 -14.94
CA TYR A 152 42.52 -10.33 -15.74
C TYR A 152 43.71 -11.03 -15.06
N GLY A 153 43.64 -11.26 -13.76
CA GLY A 153 44.69 -11.92 -12.99
C GLY A 153 44.59 -13.45 -12.92
N ASN A 154 43.51 -14.05 -13.44
CA ASN A 154 43.24 -15.49 -13.47
C ASN A 154 42.97 -15.95 -14.91
#